data_AF-A0A8B9G1Z9-F1
#
_entry.id   AF-A0A8B9G1Z9-F1
#
_cell.length_a   1.000
_cell.length_b   1.000
_cell.length_c   1.000
_cell.angle_alpha   90.00
_cell.angle_beta   90.00
_cell.angle_gamma   90.00
#
_symmetry.space_group_name_H-M   'P 1'
#
loop_
_entity.id
_entity.type
_entity.pdbx_description
1 polymer ?
#
loop_
_entity_poly.entity_id
_entity_poly.type
_entity_poly.pdbx_seq_one_letter_code
_entity_poly.pdbx_strand_id
1 'polypeptide(L)'
;GLSGKSLLFPPWQVLDLHVLTYMEDAVSQLLENREDISQYGIARFFTEYFNSVRQGTHILFREFSFVQATPHNRASFLRTFWRCFRTVGKNGGRML
;
A
#
# COMPACT_ATOMS: atom_id res chain seq x y z
N GLY A 1 -8.23 20.42 -33.35
CA GLY A 1 -7.00 20.52 -32.55
C GLY A 1 -7.36 20.54 -31.08
N LEU A 2 -7.19 19.42 -30.38
CA LEU A 2 -7.29 19.35 -28.92
C LEU A 2 -5.88 19.08 -28.40
N SER A 3 -5.27 20.11 -27.82
CA SER A 3 -3.91 20.07 -27.28
C SER A 3 -3.90 19.21 -26.01
N GLY A 4 -3.48 17.96 -26.15
CA GLY A 4 -3.13 17.09 -25.04
C GLY A 4 -1.91 17.64 -24.32
N LYS A 5 -2.13 18.45 -23.29
CA LYS A 5 -1.10 18.73 -22.28
C LYS A 5 -1.26 17.70 -21.17
N SER A 6 -0.71 16.51 -21.40
CA SER A 6 -0.37 15.61 -20.32
C SER A 6 0.67 16.34 -19.47
N LEU A 7 0.25 16.86 -18.32
CA LEU A 7 1.14 17.40 -17.31
C LEU A 7 2.00 16.25 -16.79
N LEU A 8 3.13 16.01 -17.45
CA LEU A 8 4.13 15.06 -16.98
C LEU A 8 4.85 15.77 -15.82
N PHE A 9 4.38 15.54 -14.61
CA PHE A 9 5.09 16.00 -13.42
C PHE A 9 6.52 15.46 -13.45
N PRO A 10 7.53 16.25 -13.06
CA PRO A 10 8.89 15.77 -12.98
C PRO A 10 8.98 14.58 -12.00
N PRO A 11 9.89 13.62 -12.23
CA PRO A 11 9.96 12.37 -11.46
C PRO A 11 10.04 12.54 -9.93
N TRP A 12 10.74 13.59 -9.47
CA TRP A 12 10.85 13.92 -8.05
C TRP A 12 9.52 14.33 -7.43
N GLN A 13 8.67 15.07 -8.14
CA GLN A 13 7.37 15.49 -7.64
C GLN A 13 6.40 14.30 -7.50
N VAL A 14 6.53 13.29 -8.36
CA VAL A 14 5.80 12.02 -8.25
C VAL A 14 6.33 11.16 -7.11
N LEU A 15 7.66 11.18 -6.88
CA LEU A 15 8.29 10.46 -5.78
C LEU A 15 7.88 11.06 -4.42
N ASP A 16 7.92 12.39 -4.29
CA ASP A 16 7.54 13.11 -3.07
C ASP A 16 6.07 12.88 -2.71
N LEU A 17 5.17 12.85 -3.70
CA LEU A 17 3.74 12.57 -3.49
C LEU A 17 3.50 11.18 -2.89
N HIS A 18 4.24 10.17 -3.34
CA HIS A 18 4.08 8.82 -2.82
C HIS A 18 4.63 8.68 -1.39
N VAL A 19 5.74 9.36 -1.07
CA VAL A 19 6.27 9.37 0.30
C VAL A 19 5.24 9.98 1.27
N LEU A 20 4.63 11.11 0.92
CA LEU A 20 3.57 11.72 1.74
C LEU A 20 2.38 10.79 1.93
N THR A 21 1.94 10.10 0.86
CA THR A 21 0.86 9.10 0.94
C THR A 21 1.15 8.03 2.00
N TYR A 22 2.39 7.52 2.06
CA TYR A 22 2.76 6.51 3.05
C TYR A 22 2.95 7.07 4.45
N MET A 23 3.44 8.31 4.58
CA MET A 23 3.59 8.97 5.88
C MET A 23 2.23 9.28 6.52
N GLU A 24 1.30 9.85 5.76
CA GLU A 24 -0.07 10.13 6.21
C GLU A 24 -0.77 8.84 6.65
N ASP A 25 -0.62 7.77 5.85
CA ASP A 25 -1.18 6.47 6.21
C ASP A 25 -0.56 5.87 7.47
N ALA A 26 0.77 5.90 7.58
CA ALA A 26 1.47 5.39 8.77
C ALA A 26 1.01 6.11 10.04
N VAL A 27 0.89 7.44 9.99
CA VAL A 27 0.42 8.24 11.12
C VAL A 27 -1.04 7.94 11.43
N SER A 28 -1.91 7.80 10.41
CA SER A 28 -3.32 7.46 10.61
C SER A 28 -3.46 6.11 11.33
N GLN A 29 -2.77 5.08 10.85
CA GLN A 29 -2.77 3.75 11.47
C GLN A 29 -2.19 3.77 12.90
N LEU A 30 -1.15 4.56 13.14
CA LEU A 30 -0.56 4.73 14.47
C LEU A 30 -1.57 5.32 15.46
N LEU A 31 -2.33 6.32 15.03
CA LEU A 31 -3.33 6.99 15.86
C LEU A 31 -4.56 6.11 16.11
N GLU A 32 -5.00 5.36 15.10
CA GLU A 32 -6.12 4.42 15.19
C GLU A 32 -5.82 3.25 16.14
N ASN A 33 -4.57 2.78 16.19
CA ASN A 33 -4.15 1.60 16.98
C ASN A 33 -3.19 1.98 18.13
N ARG A 34 -3.32 3.20 18.65
CA ARG A 34 -2.35 3.80 19.58
C ARG A 34 -2.14 2.96 20.85
N GLU A 35 -3.20 2.33 21.36
CA GLU A 35 -3.15 1.53 22.59
C GLU A 35 -2.27 0.29 22.40
N ASP A 36 -2.46 -0.46 21.32
CA ASP A 36 -1.66 -1.64 20.99
C ASP A 36 -0.21 -1.26 20.67
N ILE A 37 0.00 -0.16 19.93
CA ILE A 37 1.34 0.27 19.49
C ILE A 37 2.17 0.83 20.66
N SER A 38 1.53 1.40 21.68
CA SER A 38 2.22 1.91 22.88
C SER A 38 3.04 0.84 23.60
N GLN A 39 2.68 -0.44 23.43
CA GLN A 39 3.36 -1.58 24.03
C GLN A 39 4.64 -1.98 23.29
N TYR A 40 4.70 -1.76 21.97
CA TYR A 40 5.82 -2.21 21.10
C TYR A 40 6.74 -1.07 20.67
N GLY A 41 6.30 0.18 20.82
CA GLY A 41 7.09 1.39 20.57
C GLY A 41 6.90 1.98 19.17
N ILE A 42 6.79 3.32 19.12
CA ILE A 42 6.51 4.09 17.89
C ILE A 42 7.57 3.86 16.81
N ALA A 43 8.85 3.84 17.19
CA ALA A 43 9.95 3.63 16.24
C ALA A 43 9.88 2.26 15.56
N ARG A 44 9.48 1.23 16.31
CA ARG A 44 9.29 -0.12 15.80
C ARG A 44 8.10 -0.18 14.85
N PHE A 45 6.98 0.45 15.19
CA PHE A 45 5.82 0.55 14.31
C PHE A 45 6.19 1.14 12.94
N PHE A 46 6.84 2.30 12.90
CA PHE A 46 7.24 2.90 11.62
C PHE A 46 8.22 2.02 10.86
N THR A 47 9.16 1.37 11.55
CA THR A 47 10.10 0.42 10.94
C THR A 47 9.37 -0.75 10.28
N GLU A 48 8.38 -1.35 10.95
CA GLU A 48 7.60 -2.46 10.42
C GLU A 48 6.69 -2.01 9.27
N TYR A 49 6.01 -0.86 9.42
CA TYR A 49 5.16 -0.28 8.39
C TYR A 49 5.96 -0.01 7.10
N PHE A 50 7.07 0.73 7.15
CA PHE A 50 7.84 1.03 5.94
C PHE A 50 8.54 -0.21 5.35
N ASN A 51 8.89 -1.20 6.18
CA ASN A 51 9.32 -2.49 5.67
C ASN A 51 8.22 -3.22 4.91
N SER A 52 6.98 -3.16 5.39
CA SER A 52 5.83 -3.74 4.69
C SER A 52 5.56 -3.05 3.34
N VAL A 53 5.69 -1.71 3.28
CA VAL A 53 5.61 -0.94 2.04
C VAL A 53 6.71 -1.37 1.07
N ARG A 54 7.96 -1.44 1.54
CA ARG A 54 9.11 -1.89 0.73
C ARG A 54 8.90 -3.31 0.17
N GLN A 55 8.29 -4.20 0.95
CA GLN A 55 8.02 -5.58 0.56
C GLN A 55 6.74 -5.74 -0.29
N GLY A 56 5.86 -4.74 -0.28
CA GLY A 56 4.57 -4.74 -0.96
C GLY A 56 3.49 -5.57 -0.24
N THR A 57 3.58 -5.70 1.09
CA THR A 57 2.60 -6.44 1.91
C THR A 57 1.60 -5.53 2.64
N HIS A 58 1.83 -4.22 2.63
CA HIS A 58 1.01 -3.17 3.26
C HIS A 58 -0.42 -3.02 2.71
N ILE A 59 -0.77 -3.77 1.65
CA ILE A 59 -2.04 -3.69 0.93
C ILE A 59 -3.18 -4.47 1.61
N LEU A 60 -2.88 -5.32 2.59
CA LEU A 60 -3.88 -6.18 3.22
C LEU A 60 -4.77 -5.37 4.17
N PHE A 61 -6.08 -5.66 4.16
CA PHE A 61 -7.08 -4.98 5.00
C PHE A 61 -7.14 -3.45 4.76
N ARG A 62 -6.96 -3.03 3.51
CA ARG A 62 -6.99 -1.61 3.11
C ARG A 62 -8.19 -1.31 2.24
N GLU A 63 -8.72 -0.11 2.39
CA GLU A 63 -9.73 0.45 1.50
C GLU A 63 -9.24 0.57 0.06
N PHE A 64 -10.16 0.45 -0.89
CA PHE A 64 -9.83 0.51 -2.31
C PHE A 64 -9.19 1.85 -2.72
N SER A 65 -9.59 2.94 -2.07
CA SER A 65 -9.01 4.28 -2.27
C SER A 65 -7.50 4.29 -2.02
N PHE A 66 -7.04 3.64 -0.94
CA PHE A 66 -5.62 3.49 -0.63
C PHE A 66 -4.91 2.60 -1.65
N VAL A 67 -5.52 1.48 -2.04
CA VAL A 67 -4.95 0.58 -3.07
C VAL A 67 -4.73 1.31 -4.40
N GLN A 68 -5.64 2.20 -4.78
CA GLN A 68 -5.55 2.95 -6.03
C GLN A 68 -4.53 4.11 -5.97
N ALA A 69 -4.22 4.63 -4.77
CA ALA A 69 -3.49 5.88 -4.57
C ALA A 69 -2.11 5.96 -5.26
N THR A 70 -1.36 4.86 -5.31
CA THR A 70 -0.01 4.85 -5.92
C THR A 70 0.15 3.69 -6.91
N PRO A 71 1.03 3.82 -7.93
CA PRO A 71 1.39 2.69 -8.80
C PRO A 71 1.92 1.48 -8.03
N HIS A 72 2.68 1.70 -6.95
CA HIS A 72 3.24 0.63 -6.13
C HIS A 72 2.17 -0.11 -5.34
N ASN A 73 1.15 0.59 -4.82
CA ASN A 73 0.01 -0.03 -4.12
C ASN A 73 -0.75 -0.94 -5.07
N ARG A 74 -1.07 -0.49 -6.28
CA ARG A 74 -1.75 -1.30 -7.30
C ARG A 74 -0.97 -2.55 -7.67
N ALA A 75 0.34 -2.41 -7.92
CA ALA A 75 1.20 -3.54 -8.22
C ALA A 75 1.29 -4.54 -7.06
N SER A 76 1.39 -4.05 -5.82
CA SER A 76 1.43 -4.85 -4.60
C SER A 76 0.13 -5.61 -4.38
N PHE A 77 -1.02 -4.95 -4.60
CA PHE A 77 -2.34 -5.58 -4.53
C PHE A 77 -2.47 -6.71 -5.54
N LEU A 78 -2.15 -6.47 -6.82
CA LEU A 78 -2.20 -7.51 -7.85
C LEU A 78 -1.30 -8.70 -7.49
N ARG A 79 -0.07 -8.43 -7.02
CA ARG A 79 0.86 -9.49 -6.62
C ARG A 79 0.27 -10.37 -5.51
N THR A 80 -0.29 -9.75 -4.47
CA THR A 80 -0.92 -10.47 -3.35
C THR A 80 -2.17 -11.20 -3.83
N PHE A 81 -3.05 -10.55 -4.59
CA PHE A 81 -4.25 -11.16 -5.16
C PHE A 81 -3.90 -12.41 -5.98
N TRP A 82 -2.95 -12.32 -6.91
CA TRP A 82 -2.50 -13.45 -7.73
C TRP A 82 -1.81 -14.54 -6.91
N ARG A 83 -1.11 -14.19 -5.83
CA ARG A 83 -0.55 -15.18 -4.89
C ARG A 83 -1.66 -15.95 -4.22
N CYS A 84 -2.67 -15.27 -3.67
CA CYS A 84 -3.83 -15.90 -3.03
C CYS A 84 -4.63 -16.75 -4.02
N PHE A 85 -4.92 -16.21 -5.21
CA PHE A 85 -5.67 -16.90 -6.26
C PHE A 85 -4.99 -18.20 -6.70
N ARG A 86 -3.67 -18.17 -6.95
CA ARG A 86 -2.91 -19.39 -7.31
C ARG A 86 -2.87 -20.40 -6.18
N THR A 87 -2.79 -19.96 -4.92
CA THR A 87 -2.85 -20.87 -3.77
C THR A 87 -4.21 -21.55 -3.67
N VAL A 88 -5.32 -20.83 -3.88
CA VAL A 88 -6.67 -21.41 -3.90
C VAL A 88 -6.85 -22.40 -5.05
N GLY A 89 -6.40 -22.04 -6.26
CA GLY A 89 -6.47 -22.91 -7.43
C GLY A 89 -5.61 -24.18 -7.31
N LYS A 90 -4.47 -24.10 -6.61
CA LYS A 90 -3.61 -25.27 -6.31
C LYS A 90 -4.18 -26.17 -5.20
N ASN A 91 -4.94 -25.59 -4.26
CA ASN A 91 -5.49 -26.30 -3.11
C ASN A 91 -6.94 -26.81 -3.33
N GLY A 92 -7.44 -26.83 -4.58
CA GLY A 92 -8.68 -27.51 -4.94
C GLY A 92 -9.97 -26.88 -4.41
N GLY A 93 -9.95 -25.58 -4.10
CA GLY A 93 -11.19 -24.87 -3.79
C GLY A 93 -12.01 -24.70 -5.06
N ARG A 94 -13.03 -25.55 -5.26
CA ARG A 94 -14.11 -25.27 -6.21
C ARG A 94 -14.66 -23.88 -5.90
N MET A 95 -14.35 -22.91 -6.75
CA MET A 95 -15.18 -21.73 -6.90
C MET A 95 -16.09 -22.03 -8.09
N LEU A 96 -17.40 -21.91 -7.82
CA LEU A 96 -18.56 -22.42 -8.56
C LEU A 96 -18.99 -23.84 -8.18
#